data_AF-A0A661B303-F1
#
_entry.id   AF-A0A661B303-F1
#
_cell.length_a   1.000
_cell.length_b   1.000
_cell.length_c   1.000
_cell.angle_alpha   90.00
_cell.angle_beta   90.00
_cell.angle_gamma   90.00
#
_symmetry.space_group_name_H-M   'P 1'
#
loop_
_entity.id
_entity.type
_entity.pdbx_description
1 polymer ?
#
loop_
_entity_poly.entity_id
_entity_poly.type
_entity_poly.pdbx_seq_one_letter_code
_entity_poly.pdbx_strand_id
1 'polypeptide(L)' 'MEGDVKLFKVIDVVKRTGINKYGEIEQYYDVYFETKSGIKSNITVSADKNEKEIEEMIRKEAEKLEHVANLKM' A
#
# COMPACT_ATOMS: atom_id res chain seq x y z
N MET A 1 -18.09 4.02 -21.92
CA MET A 1 -17.18 4.33 -20.80
C MET A 1 -16.68 3.01 -20.28
N GLU A 2 -15.56 2.53 -20.80
CA GLU A 2 -14.89 1.33 -20.27
C GLU A 2 -14.54 1.63 -18.82
N GLY A 3 -15.08 0.83 -17.90
CA GLY A 3 -14.95 1.06 -16.47
C GLY A 3 -13.49 1.03 -16.07
N ASP A 4 -13.02 2.11 -15.45
CA ASP A 4 -11.69 2.19 -14.82
C ASP A 4 -11.49 0.98 -13.93
N VAL A 5 -10.74 -0.01 -14.42
CA VAL A 5 -10.35 -1.14 -13.59
C VAL A 5 -9.37 -0.59 -12.56
N LYS A 6 -9.84 -0.45 -11.32
CA LYS A 6 -8.99 -0.03 -10.19
C LYS A 6 -7.73 -0.89 -10.17
N LEU A 7 -6.56 -0.24 -10.22
CA LEU A 7 -5.25 -0.87 -10.24
C LEU A 7 -5.02 -1.78 -9.02
N PHE A 8 -5.63 -1.44 -7.89
CA PHE A 8 -5.57 -2.20 -6.66
C PHE A 8 -6.87 -2.07 -5.87
N LYS A 9 -7.02 -2.94 -4.88
CA LYS A 9 -8.07 -2.91 -3.85
C LYS A 9 -7.41 -2.98 -2.48
N VAL A 10 -7.74 -2.05 -1.58
CA VAL A 10 -7.36 -2.16 -0.17
C VAL A 10 -8.16 -3.29 0.48
N ILE A 11 -7.45 -4.19 1.17
CA ILE A 11 -8.01 -5.34 1.86
C ILE A 11 -8.20 -5.05 3.34
N ASP A 12 -7.17 -4.47 3.98
CA ASP A 12 -7.16 -4.25 5.42
C ASP A 12 -6.23 -3.07 5.77
N VAL A 13 -6.50 -2.44 6.91
CA VAL A 13 -5.69 -1.34 7.46
C VAL A 13 -5.50 -1.59 8.95
N VAL A 14 -4.26 -1.84 9.34
CA VAL A 14 -3.90 -2.12 10.74
C VAL A 14 -3.12 -0.96 11.31
N LYS A 15 -3.68 -0.31 12.34
CA LYS A 15 -2.95 0.69 13.12
C LYS A 15 -1.99 0.00 14.08
N ARG A 16 -0.72 0.38 14.05
CA ARG A 16 0.33 -0.14 14.92
C ARG A 16 1.05 0.98 15.66
N THR A 17 1.70 0.58 16.74
CA THR A 17 2.59 1.42 17.53
C THR A 17 3.88 0.66 17.72
N GLY A 18 5.01 1.32 17.45
CA GLY A 18 6.33 0.74 17.58
C GLY A 18 7.27 1.70 18.30
N ILE A 19 8.48 1.21 18.55
CA ILE A 19 9.56 2.01 19.12
C ILE A 19 10.66 2.08 18.07
N ASN A 20 11.05 3.29 17.69
CA ASN A 20 12.12 3.48 16.71
C ASN A 20 13.50 3.19 17.32
N LYS A 21 14.56 3.23 16.51
CA LYS A 21 15.93 2.97 16.97
C LYS A 21 16.46 3.96 18.03
N TYR A 22 15.76 5.08 18.24
CA TYR A 22 16.08 6.10 19.24
C TYR A 22 15.27 5.94 20.53
N GLY A 23 14.38 4.95 20.62
CA GLY A 23 13.52 4.73 21.78
C GLY A 23 12.23 5.55 21.77
N GLU A 24 11.91 6.23 20.67
CA GLU A 24 10.71 7.06 20.56
C GLU A 24 9.52 6.21 20.10
N ILE A 25 8.34 6.51 20.66
CA ILE A 25 7.10 5.83 20.28
C ILE A 25 6.58 6.45 18.98
N GLU A 26 6.40 5.61 17.96
CA GLU A 26 5.86 6.01 16.65
C GLU A 26 4.58 5.23 16.33
N GLN A 27 3.65 5.89 15.65
CA GLN A 27 2.42 5.29 15.14
C GLN A 27 2.47 5.19 13.61
N TYR A 28 2.05 4.05 13.09
CA TYR A 28 2.02 3.80 11.65
C TYR A 28 0.82 2.90 11.30
N TYR A 29 0.44 2.93 10.03
CA TYR A 29 -0.54 2.02 9.45
C TYR A 29 0.17 1.03 8.54
N ASP A 30 -0.15 -0.25 8.70
CA ASP A 30 0.07 -1.24 7.65
C ASP A 30 -1.19 -1.31 6.79
N VAL A 31 -1.05 -0.93 5.52
CA VAL A 31 -2.14 -0.95 4.55
C VAL A 31 -1.93 -2.14 3.63
N TYR A 32 -2.79 -3.14 3.75
CA TYR A 32 -2.78 -4.35 2.93
C TYR A 32 -3.65 -4.13 1.69
N PHE A 33 -3.12 -4.50 0.52
CA PHE A 33 -3.83 -4.34 -0.74
C PHE A 33 -3.56 -5.51 -1.68
N GLU A 34 -4.47 -5.69 -2.64
CA GLU A 34 -4.36 -6.65 -3.73
C GLU A 34 -4.33 -5.88 -5.05
N THR A 35 -3.36 -6.18 -5.91
CA THR A 35 -3.29 -5.58 -7.24
C THR A 35 -4.30 -6.21 -8.19
N LYS A 36 -4.52 -5.60 -9.36
CA LYS A 36 -5.41 -6.12 -10.40
C LYS A 36 -5.08 -7.56 -10.81
N SER A 37 -3.80 -7.92 -10.86
CA SER A 37 -3.32 -9.27 -11.19
C SER A 37 -3.37 -10.25 -10.01
N GLY A 38 -3.96 -9.85 -8.87
CA GLY A 38 -4.15 -10.71 -7.69
C GLY A 38 -2.95 -10.79 -6.75
N ILE A 39 -1.95 -9.90 -6.90
CA ILE A 39 -0.78 -9.88 -6.02
C ILE A 39 -1.15 -9.18 -4.72
N LYS A 40 -1.05 -9.89 -3.61
CA LYS A 40 -1.25 -9.33 -2.27
C LYS A 40 0.06 -8.77 -1.74
N SER A 41 0.02 -7.53 -1.27
CA SER A 41 1.16 -6.85 -0.66
C SER A 41 0.69 -5.89 0.43
N ASN A 42 1.65 -5.24 1.09
CA ASN A 42 1.37 -4.18 2.05
C ASN A 42 2.39 -3.05 1.92
N ILE A 43 1.97 -1.86 2.34
CA ILE A 43 2.87 -0.75 2.64
C ILE A 43 2.74 -0.36 4.11
N THR A 44 3.84 0.12 4.68
CA THR A 44 3.84 0.74 6.01
C THR A 44 3.96 2.25 5.83
N VAL A 45 3.02 2.99 6.40
CA VAL A 45 2.95 4.46 6.29
C VAL A 45 2.81 5.10 7.65
N SER A 46 3.43 6.25 7.84
CA SER A 46 3.31 6.99 9.10
C SER A 46 1.87 7.46 9.33
N ALA A 47 1.42 7.46 10.59
CA ALA A 47 0.02 7.72 10.92
C ALA A 47 -0.41 9.19 10.76
N ASP A 48 0.53 10.11 10.52
CA ASP A 48 0.28 11.53 10.21
C ASP A 48 -0.02 11.80 8.72
N LYS A 49 0.20 10.81 7.83
CA LYS A 49 -0.11 10.95 6.41
C LYS A 49 -1.59 11.03 6.15
N ASN A 50 -1.98 11.87 5.18
CA ASN A 50 -3.37 11.95 4.75
C ASN A 50 -3.72 10.83 3.75
N GLU A 51 -5.02 10.63 3.54
CA GLU A 51 -5.56 9.57 2.67
C GLU A 51 -5.01 9.62 1.24
N LYS A 52 -4.86 10.81 0.65
CA LYS A 52 -4.37 10.96 -0.73
C LYS A 52 -2.91 10.54 -0.87
N GLU A 53 -2.07 10.92 0.09
CA GLU A 53 -0.67 10.48 0.12
C GLU A 53 -0.57 8.96 0.23
N ILE A 54 -1.40 8.37 1.10
CA ILE A 54 -1.45 6.92 1.28
C ILE A 54 -1.90 6.24 -0.02
N GLU A 55 -2.94 6.75 -0.69
CA GLU A 55 -3.42 6.22 -1.97
C GLU A 55 -2.34 6.29 -3.07
N GLU A 56 -1.62 7.41 -3.18
CA GLU A 56 -0.52 7.56 -4.13
C GLU A 56 0.63 6.58 -3.86
N MET A 57 0.94 6.33 -2.58
CA MET A 57 1.95 5.34 -2.19
C MET A 57 1.52 3.92 -2.58
N ILE A 58 0.26 3.55 -2.33
CA ILE A 58 -0.28 2.24 -2.73
C ILE A 58 -0.27 2.11 -4.25
N ARG A 59 -0.69 3.16 -4.97
CA ARG A 59 -0.71 3.18 -6.44
C ARG A 59 0.69 2.91 -7.01
N LYS A 60 1.70 3.68 -6.56
CA LYS A 60 3.09 3.51 -7.02
C LYS A 60 3.61 2.10 -6.75
N GLU A 61 3.26 1.51 -5.62
CA GLU A 61 3.69 0.15 -5.29
C GLU A 61 2.95 -0.90 -6.12
N ALA A 62 1.64 -0.75 -6.31
CA ALA A 62 0.84 -1.60 -7.19
C ALA A 62 1.33 -1.55 -8.64
N GLU A 63 1.67 -0.38 -9.18
CA GLU A 63 2.23 -0.23 -10.54
C GLU A 63 3.53 -1.00 -10.71
N LYS A 64 4.44 -0.94 -9.73
CA LYS A 64 5.68 -1.71 -9.75
C LYS A 64 5.42 -3.22 -9.74
N LEU A 65 4.51 -3.67 -8.87
CA LEU A 65 4.18 -5.08 -8.75
C LEU A 65 3.54 -5.62 -10.04
N GLU A 66 2.62 -4.86 -10.65
CA GLU A 66 2.02 -5.17 -11.94
C GLU A 66 3.06 -5.19 -13.06
N HIS A 67 3.99 -4.25 -13.08
CA HIS A 67 5.06 -4.24 -14.08
C HIS A 67 5.94 -5.49 -13.97
N VAL A 68 6.35 -5.87 -12.76
CA VAL A 68 7.13 -7.09 -12.52
C VAL A 68 6.36 -8.35 -12.90
N ALA A 69 5.05 -8.40 -12.63
CA ALA A 69 4.21 -9.52 -13.00
C ALA A 69 4.16 -9.72 -14.52
N ASN A 70 3.95 -8.63 -15.26
CA ASN A 70 3.85 -8.65 -16.72
C ASN A 70 5.18 -8.96 -17.42
N LEU A 71 6.33 -8.71 -16.77
CA LEU A 71 7.65 -9.09 -17.29
C LEU A 71 7.99 -10.58 -17.12
N LYS A 72 7.28 -11.28 -16.22
CA LYS A 72 7.48 -12.71 -15.95
C LYS A 72 6.56 -13.62 -16.76
N MET A 73 5.63 -13.04 -17.53
CA MET A 73 4.77 -13.75 -18.48
C MET A 73 5.40 -13.73 -19.87
#